data_AF-A0A1A0IJS3-F1
#
_entry.id   AF-A0A1A0IJS3-F1
#
_cell.length_a   1.000
_cell.length_b   1.000
_cell.length_c   1.000
_cell.angle_alpha   90.00
_cell.angle_beta   90.00
_cell.angle_gamma   90.00
#
_symmetry.space_group_name_H-M   'P 1'
#
loop_
_entity.id
_entity.type
_entity.pdbx_description
1 polymer ?
#
loop_
_entity_poly.entity_id
_entity_poly.type
_entity_poly.pdbx_seq_one_letter_code
_entity_poly.pdbx_strand_id
1 'polypeptide(L)'
;MAHHRVTGGGSGIRQRGISRGLVFVLLALVLIAAVIVAWQQLGDHLDKQADSAAASCIEGPATVDVVADADVAPALIAIAREFGASKPVVRDHCITVAVRAGDAKTTLDGLAGNWDAASMGAFPAAWIPQSSVWAAELAQAKPSALEGTPTSLVTSPVVLATSAELGSKIDGKIDWGQVPTLQQRDDSLRDFDITGWGSLRMAMPLGAQSDASSLAAQAVAMRVMRTTGPLTNDDASSDRVASSVGAMLDGAPQSPDGSPVGAATVMRDATDAKTSPIHAVPITEQQLYKLTREDATARLAEIVPSGPTPFADFPIIRLAGDQVSPVSSAAIADFFRFAQDQKHLSLLTSQGFRGNAPLPPATKTVGFPITKEPMPQPENSAIVTINKLVYGRDFGPSA
;
A
#
# COMPACT_ATOMS: atom_id res chain seq x y z
N MET A 1 -19.14 106.49 -44.18
CA MET A 1 -20.05 105.66 -43.36
C MET A 1 -19.22 104.46 -42.94
N ALA A 2 -18.60 104.42 -41.76
CA ALA A 2 -19.21 104.22 -40.43
C ALA A 2 -19.94 102.85 -40.39
N HIS A 3 -19.64 101.85 -39.55
CA HIS A 3 -18.79 101.70 -38.35
C HIS A 3 -18.00 100.35 -38.42
N HIS A 4 -17.14 99.87 -37.49
CA HIS A 4 -16.57 100.36 -36.21
C HIS A 4 -15.14 99.77 -36.03
N ARG A 5 -14.36 100.24 -35.03
CA ARG A 5 -13.25 99.48 -34.42
C ARG A 5 -13.75 98.77 -33.14
N VAL A 6 -13.26 97.56 -32.88
CA VAL A 6 -12.89 97.10 -31.51
C VAL A 6 -11.60 96.28 -31.58
N THR A 7 -10.59 96.75 -30.85
CA THR A 7 -9.38 95.98 -30.48
C THR A 7 -9.55 95.47 -29.06
N GLY A 8 -9.26 94.19 -28.80
CA GLY A 8 -9.27 93.62 -27.44
C GLY A 8 -8.29 92.47 -27.31
N GLY A 9 -7.10 92.75 -26.76
CA GLY A 9 -6.13 91.71 -26.40
C GLY A 9 -6.43 91.12 -25.03
N GLY A 10 -6.09 89.84 -24.81
CA GLY A 10 -6.34 89.17 -23.54
C GLY A 10 -5.60 87.84 -23.37
N SER A 11 -4.45 87.89 -22.70
CA SER A 11 -3.82 86.79 -21.95
C SER A 11 -3.81 85.37 -22.57
N GLY A 12 -2.86 85.12 -23.46
CA GLY A 12 -2.47 83.75 -23.84
C GLY A 12 -1.68 83.06 -22.72
N ILE A 13 -2.37 82.39 -21.79
CA ILE A 13 -1.72 81.50 -20.82
C ILE A 13 -1.10 80.31 -21.58
N ARG A 14 0.15 79.95 -21.25
CA ARG A 14 0.88 78.83 -21.84
C ARG A 14 0.12 77.50 -21.68
N GLN A 15 -0.56 77.04 -22.72
CA GLN A 15 -0.76 75.60 -22.89
C GLN A 15 0.49 75.01 -23.53
N ARG A 16 1.27 74.25 -22.74
CA ARG A 16 2.38 73.44 -23.24
C ARG A 16 1.84 72.51 -24.32
N GLY A 17 2.27 72.72 -25.56
CA GLY A 17 1.91 71.83 -26.66
C GLY A 17 2.37 70.41 -26.32
N ILE A 18 1.41 69.51 -26.09
CA ILE A 18 1.70 68.09 -25.92
C ILE A 18 2.34 67.65 -27.23
N SER A 19 3.58 67.15 -27.16
CA SER A 19 4.30 66.69 -28.34
C SER A 19 3.45 65.67 -29.08
N ARG A 20 3.08 65.98 -30.33
CA ARG A 20 2.33 65.06 -31.20
C ARG A 20 3.03 63.70 -31.32
N GLY A 21 4.37 63.68 -31.26
CA GLY A 21 5.15 62.44 -31.21
C GLY A 21 4.93 61.63 -29.91
N LEU A 22 4.80 62.28 -28.75
CA LEU A 22 4.53 61.58 -27.48
C LEU A 22 3.13 60.95 -27.49
N VAL A 23 2.13 61.64 -28.07
CA VAL A 23 0.78 61.08 -28.24
C VAL A 23 0.80 59.87 -29.18
N PHE A 24 1.52 59.95 -30.30
CA PHE A 24 1.67 58.82 -31.23
C PHE A 24 2.37 57.61 -30.59
N VAL A 25 3.42 57.81 -29.80
CA VAL A 25 4.12 56.73 -29.09
C VAL A 25 3.21 56.08 -28.03
N LEU A 26 2.48 56.87 -27.24
CA LEU A 26 1.50 56.34 -26.28
C LEU A 26 0.39 55.54 -26.98
N LEU A 27 -0.15 56.05 -28.09
CA LEU A 27 -1.23 55.40 -28.82
C LEU A 27 -0.74 54.11 -29.50
N ALA A 28 0.49 54.08 -30.02
CA ALA A 28 1.12 52.87 -30.53
C ALA A 28 1.35 51.83 -29.42
N LEU A 29 1.82 52.23 -28.24
CA LEU A 29 1.99 51.34 -27.09
C LEU A 29 0.65 50.76 -26.61
N VAL A 30 -0.42 51.57 -26.56
CA VAL A 30 -1.77 51.10 -26.23
C VAL A 30 -2.30 50.12 -27.27
N LEU A 31 -2.08 50.36 -28.57
CA LEU A 31 -2.45 49.43 -29.64
C LEU A 31 -1.68 48.10 -29.55
N ILE A 32 -0.37 48.14 -29.30
CA ILE A 32 0.45 46.94 -29.12
C ILE A 32 -0.03 46.15 -27.89
N ALA A 33 -0.29 46.83 -26.77
CA ALA A 33 -0.84 46.18 -25.58
C ALA A 33 -2.22 45.56 -25.83
N ALA A 34 -3.11 46.26 -26.55
CA ALA A 34 -4.42 45.73 -26.92
C ALA A 34 -4.31 44.50 -27.85
N VAL A 35 -3.37 44.49 -28.80
CA VAL A 35 -3.10 43.33 -29.65
C VAL A 35 -2.54 42.16 -28.84
N ILE A 36 -1.63 42.40 -27.89
CA ILE A 36 -1.09 41.35 -27.00
C ILE A 36 -2.20 40.75 -26.13
N VAL A 37 -3.04 41.58 -25.50
CA VAL A 37 -4.17 41.12 -24.68
C VAL A 37 -5.20 40.36 -25.52
N ALA A 38 -5.50 40.81 -26.75
CA ALA A 38 -6.37 40.09 -27.66
C ALA A 38 -5.76 38.74 -28.10
N TRP A 39 -4.45 38.67 -28.32
CA TRP A 39 -3.75 37.42 -28.62
C TRP A 39 -3.74 36.44 -27.43
N GLN A 40 -3.54 36.95 -26.21
CA GLN A 40 -3.62 36.17 -24.98
C GLN A 40 -5.05 35.64 -24.76
N GLN A 41 -6.08 36.48 -24.91
CA GLN A 41 -7.47 36.03 -24.80
C GLN A 41 -7.85 35.04 -25.90
N LEU A 42 -7.35 35.20 -27.13
CA LEU A 42 -7.57 34.24 -28.20
C LEU A 42 -6.86 32.90 -27.92
N GLY A 43 -5.63 32.93 -27.40
CA GLY A 43 -4.92 31.75 -26.90
C GLY A 43 -5.71 31.04 -25.78
N ASP A 44 -6.07 31.78 -24.73
CA ASP A 44 -6.90 31.29 -23.62
C ASP A 44 -8.25 30.69 -24.08
N HIS A 45 -8.81 31.15 -25.20
CA HIS A 45 -10.04 30.60 -25.78
C HIS A 45 -9.79 29.35 -26.63
N LEU A 46 -8.66 29.28 -27.34
CA LEU A 46 -8.25 28.10 -28.10
C LEU A 46 -7.80 26.96 -27.16
N ASP A 47 -7.08 27.26 -26.09
CA ASP A 47 -6.70 26.27 -25.06
C ASP A 47 -7.93 25.71 -24.35
N LYS A 48 -8.91 26.55 -23.97
CA LYS A 48 -10.21 26.10 -23.43
C LYS A 48 -11.02 25.27 -24.42
N GLN A 49 -10.87 25.53 -25.73
CA GLN A 49 -11.50 24.70 -26.76
C GLN A 49 -10.76 23.37 -26.95
N ALA A 50 -9.42 23.35 -26.89
CA ALA A 50 -8.62 22.13 -26.89
C ALA A 50 -8.93 21.25 -25.66
N ASP A 51 -9.03 21.84 -24.46
CA ASP A 51 -9.49 21.14 -23.24
C ASP A 51 -10.91 20.57 -23.42
N SER A 52 -11.83 21.32 -24.06
CA SER A 52 -13.19 20.84 -24.31
C SER A 52 -13.28 19.72 -25.35
N ALA A 53 -12.34 19.67 -26.30
CA ALA A 53 -12.23 18.61 -27.31
C ALA A 53 -11.46 17.38 -26.79
N ALA A 54 -10.55 17.55 -25.84
CA ALA A 54 -9.89 16.46 -25.12
C ALA A 54 -10.82 15.80 -24.06
N ALA A 55 -11.88 16.51 -23.63
CA ALA A 55 -12.83 16.04 -22.61
C ALA A 55 -14.07 15.30 -23.17
N SER A 56 -14.21 15.15 -24.49
CA SER A 56 -15.29 14.36 -25.07
C SER A 56 -14.97 12.87 -25.00
N CYS A 57 -15.50 12.20 -23.98
CA CYS A 57 -15.51 10.74 -23.87
C CYS A 57 -16.48 10.15 -24.90
N ILE A 58 -16.02 9.99 -26.15
CA ILE A 58 -16.82 9.59 -27.31
C ILE A 58 -17.50 8.22 -27.07
N GLU A 59 -16.78 7.27 -26.48
CA GLU A 59 -17.28 5.93 -26.14
C GLU A 59 -17.97 5.88 -24.76
N GLY A 60 -18.16 7.04 -24.12
CA GLY A 60 -18.91 7.19 -22.87
C GLY A 60 -18.15 6.79 -21.59
N PRO A 61 -18.85 6.65 -20.45
CA PRO A 61 -18.23 6.26 -19.18
C PRO A 61 -17.90 4.76 -19.16
N ALA A 62 -16.76 4.41 -18.56
CA ALA A 62 -16.38 3.03 -18.27
C ALA A 62 -15.96 2.88 -16.80
N THR A 63 -16.50 1.87 -16.12
CA THR A 63 -16.08 1.49 -14.77
C THR A 63 -15.04 0.38 -14.84
N VAL A 64 -14.01 0.46 -14.01
CA VAL A 64 -12.92 -0.52 -13.93
C VAL A 64 -12.78 -0.98 -12.49
N ASP A 65 -13.08 -2.25 -12.23
CA ASP A 65 -13.07 -2.84 -10.90
C ASP A 65 -11.66 -3.23 -10.42
N VAL A 66 -11.41 -3.04 -9.13
CA VAL A 66 -10.18 -3.40 -8.43
C VAL A 66 -10.55 -4.10 -7.13
N VAL A 67 -9.99 -5.29 -6.89
CA VAL A 67 -10.05 -5.94 -5.57
C VAL A 67 -8.79 -5.58 -4.81
N ALA A 68 -8.94 -5.02 -3.62
CA ALA A 68 -7.82 -4.68 -2.77
C ALA A 68 -7.97 -5.31 -1.38
N ASP A 69 -6.85 -5.51 -0.71
CA ASP A 69 -6.80 -5.96 0.67
C ASP A 69 -7.46 -4.94 1.62
N ALA A 70 -8.06 -5.43 2.71
CA ALA A 70 -8.84 -4.63 3.63
C ALA A 70 -8.05 -3.49 4.31
N ASP A 71 -6.73 -3.63 4.50
CA ASP A 71 -5.92 -2.58 5.13
C ASP A 71 -5.54 -1.45 4.15
N VAL A 72 -5.53 -1.69 2.82
CA VAL A 72 -5.24 -0.66 1.79
C VAL A 72 -6.49 -0.13 1.06
N ALA A 73 -7.58 -0.91 1.00
CA ALA A 73 -8.79 -0.57 0.25
C ALA A 73 -9.39 0.81 0.62
N PRO A 74 -9.50 1.25 1.89
CA PRO A 74 -10.06 2.56 2.21
C PRO A 74 -9.28 3.74 1.62
N ALA A 75 -7.95 3.66 1.60
CA ALA A 75 -7.10 4.68 0.99
C ALA A 75 -7.21 4.64 -0.54
N LEU A 76 -7.19 3.44 -1.14
CA LEU A 76 -7.39 3.27 -2.59
C LEU A 76 -8.77 3.77 -3.07
N ILE A 77 -9.83 3.63 -2.27
CA ILE A 77 -11.16 4.21 -2.55
C ILE A 77 -11.10 5.75 -2.57
N ALA A 78 -10.35 6.37 -1.66
CA ALA A 78 -10.15 7.82 -1.66
C ALA A 78 -9.35 8.28 -2.89
N ILE A 79 -8.26 7.57 -3.22
CA ILE A 79 -7.44 7.84 -4.41
C ILE A 79 -8.26 7.66 -5.70
N ALA A 80 -9.08 6.62 -5.79
CA ALA A 80 -9.96 6.38 -6.94
C ALA A 80 -11.02 7.49 -7.13
N ARG A 81 -11.49 8.09 -6.04
CA ARG A 81 -12.37 9.27 -6.08
C ARG A 81 -11.63 10.51 -6.62
N GLU A 82 -10.40 10.75 -6.17
CA GLU A 82 -9.58 11.85 -6.70
C GLU A 82 -9.20 11.63 -8.17
N PHE A 83 -8.88 10.39 -8.54
CA PHE A 83 -8.63 10.00 -9.93
C PHE A 83 -9.87 10.26 -10.79
N GLY A 84 -11.05 9.74 -10.44
CA GLY A 84 -12.28 10.01 -11.18
C GLY A 84 -12.64 11.50 -11.25
N ALA A 85 -12.36 12.28 -10.20
CA ALA A 85 -12.57 13.73 -10.19
C ALA A 85 -11.68 14.49 -11.20
N SER A 86 -10.51 13.94 -11.57
CA SER A 86 -9.65 14.47 -12.63
C SER A 86 -10.18 14.22 -14.05
N LYS A 87 -11.30 13.48 -14.19
CA LYS A 87 -11.93 13.08 -15.47
C LYS A 87 -10.95 12.41 -16.46
N PRO A 88 -10.28 11.32 -16.06
CA PRO A 88 -9.30 10.64 -16.90
C PRO A 88 -9.98 10.04 -18.12
N VAL A 89 -9.49 10.41 -19.30
CA VAL A 89 -9.92 9.86 -20.59
C VAL A 89 -8.90 8.82 -21.04
N VAL A 90 -9.33 7.56 -21.17
CA VAL A 90 -8.49 6.45 -21.62
C VAL A 90 -9.20 5.75 -22.75
N ARG A 91 -8.59 5.76 -23.95
CA ARG A 91 -9.15 5.17 -25.18
C ARG A 91 -10.60 5.62 -25.41
N ASP A 92 -10.81 6.94 -25.39
CA ASP A 92 -12.09 7.63 -25.61
C ASP A 92 -13.19 7.36 -24.58
N HIS A 93 -12.88 6.65 -23.48
CA HIS A 93 -13.78 6.47 -22.33
C HIS A 93 -13.44 7.37 -21.14
N CYS A 94 -14.48 7.85 -20.45
CA CYS A 94 -14.39 8.50 -19.14
C CYS A 94 -14.24 7.43 -18.06
N ILE A 95 -13.05 7.29 -17.46
CA ILE A 95 -12.77 6.20 -16.52
C ILE A 95 -13.23 6.53 -15.10
N THR A 96 -13.92 5.58 -14.48
CA THR A 96 -14.14 5.50 -13.03
C THR A 96 -13.52 4.21 -12.51
N VAL A 97 -12.68 4.29 -11.47
CA VAL A 97 -12.13 3.09 -10.81
C VAL A 97 -12.98 2.73 -9.60
N ALA A 98 -13.47 1.49 -9.54
CA ALA A 98 -14.26 0.97 -8.45
C ALA A 98 -13.40 0.03 -7.59
N VAL A 99 -12.90 0.53 -6.46
CA VAL A 99 -12.12 -0.29 -5.52
C VAL A 99 -13.03 -0.90 -4.46
N ARG A 100 -12.89 -2.21 -4.22
CA ARG A 100 -13.59 -2.93 -3.15
C ARG A 100 -12.62 -3.80 -2.35
N ALA A 101 -12.90 -3.94 -1.05
CA ALA A 101 -12.19 -4.90 -0.21
C ALA A 101 -12.56 -6.33 -0.63
N GLY A 102 -11.59 -7.24 -0.62
CA GLY A 102 -11.83 -8.67 -0.87
C GLY A 102 -10.97 -9.56 0.02
N ASP A 103 -11.50 -10.71 0.40
CA ASP A 103 -10.72 -11.76 1.05
C ASP A 103 -9.73 -12.38 0.05
N ALA A 104 -8.48 -12.59 0.47
CA ALA A 104 -7.40 -13.00 -0.42
C ALA A 104 -7.59 -14.44 -0.93
N LYS A 105 -8.05 -15.37 -0.08
CA LYS A 105 -8.36 -16.74 -0.51
C LYS A 105 -9.54 -16.76 -1.49
N THR A 106 -10.64 -16.14 -1.13
CA THR A 106 -11.85 -16.09 -1.96
C THR A 106 -11.57 -15.46 -3.33
N THR A 107 -10.73 -14.42 -3.36
CA THR A 107 -10.29 -13.77 -4.60
C THR A 107 -9.37 -14.67 -5.43
N LEU A 108 -8.39 -15.34 -4.81
CA LEU A 108 -7.51 -16.32 -5.47
C LEU A 108 -8.33 -17.44 -6.12
N ASP A 109 -9.25 -18.04 -5.37
CA ASP A 109 -10.07 -19.18 -5.82
C ASP A 109 -10.92 -18.79 -7.05
N GLY A 110 -11.53 -17.60 -7.06
CA GLY A 110 -12.30 -17.11 -8.19
C GLY A 110 -11.48 -16.64 -9.40
N LEU A 111 -10.26 -16.11 -9.18
CA LEU A 111 -9.35 -15.71 -10.27
C LEU A 111 -8.72 -16.94 -10.96
N ALA A 112 -8.32 -17.94 -10.18
CA ALA A 112 -7.79 -19.20 -10.70
C ALA A 112 -8.89 -20.04 -11.36
N GLY A 113 -10.03 -20.21 -10.69
CA GLY A 113 -11.18 -20.95 -11.18
C GLY A 113 -12.15 -20.10 -12.00
N ASN A 114 -13.44 -20.21 -11.64
CA ASN A 114 -14.54 -19.48 -12.26
C ASN A 114 -14.95 -18.30 -11.38
N TRP A 115 -15.00 -17.11 -11.97
CA TRP A 115 -15.43 -15.91 -11.27
C TRP A 115 -16.96 -15.78 -11.24
N ASP A 116 -17.58 -15.90 -10.07
CA ASP A 116 -19.02 -15.66 -9.90
C ASP A 116 -19.32 -14.17 -9.66
N ALA A 117 -19.80 -13.49 -10.70
CA ALA A 117 -20.14 -12.08 -10.60
C ALA A 117 -21.32 -11.77 -9.65
N ALA A 118 -22.17 -12.74 -9.31
CA ALA A 118 -23.31 -12.54 -8.43
C ALA A 118 -22.91 -12.44 -6.95
N SER A 119 -21.97 -13.27 -6.49
CA SER A 119 -21.44 -13.23 -5.12
C SER A 119 -20.17 -12.38 -4.97
N MET A 120 -19.32 -12.34 -5.99
CA MET A 120 -18.01 -11.69 -5.92
C MET A 120 -18.00 -10.27 -6.53
N GLY A 121 -19.06 -9.82 -7.19
CA GLY A 121 -19.10 -8.56 -7.94
C GLY A 121 -18.39 -8.65 -9.31
N ALA A 122 -18.24 -7.53 -10.02
CA ALA A 122 -17.63 -7.53 -11.35
C ALA A 122 -16.16 -8.01 -11.32
N PHE A 123 -15.73 -8.67 -12.41
CA PHE A 123 -14.37 -9.20 -12.54
C PHE A 123 -13.36 -8.04 -12.49
N PRO A 124 -12.36 -8.08 -11.60
CA PRO A 124 -11.42 -6.98 -11.45
C PRO A 124 -10.38 -6.96 -12.58
N ALA A 125 -9.93 -5.76 -12.95
CA ALA A 125 -8.77 -5.59 -13.82
C ALA A 125 -7.44 -5.55 -13.04
N ALA A 126 -7.50 -5.39 -11.71
CA ALA A 126 -6.35 -5.55 -10.82
C ALA A 126 -6.74 -6.11 -9.45
N TRP A 127 -5.82 -6.85 -8.85
CA TRP A 127 -5.90 -7.38 -7.50
C TRP A 127 -4.68 -6.94 -6.66
N ILE A 128 -4.90 -6.57 -5.40
CA ILE A 128 -3.85 -6.18 -4.45
C ILE A 128 -4.09 -6.97 -3.15
N PRO A 129 -3.55 -8.20 -3.01
CA PRO A 129 -3.58 -8.92 -1.73
C PRO A 129 -2.66 -8.25 -0.69
N GLN A 130 -2.75 -8.68 0.57
CA GLN A 130 -1.84 -8.23 1.63
C GLN A 130 -0.37 -8.50 1.28
N SER A 131 -0.08 -9.65 0.69
CA SER A 131 1.26 -9.98 0.21
C SER A 131 1.31 -10.95 -0.97
N SER A 132 2.50 -11.10 -1.53
CA SER A 132 2.87 -12.07 -2.56
C SER A 132 2.65 -13.54 -2.15
N VAL A 133 2.33 -13.83 -0.88
CA VAL A 133 1.83 -15.14 -0.40
C VAL A 133 0.75 -15.69 -1.32
N TRP A 134 -0.21 -14.85 -1.72
CA TRP A 134 -1.34 -15.23 -2.57
C TRP A 134 -1.07 -15.06 -4.07
N ALA A 135 -0.21 -14.10 -4.43
CA ALA A 135 0.20 -13.86 -5.81
C ALA A 135 0.97 -15.07 -6.38
N ALA A 136 1.80 -15.71 -5.57
CA ALA A 136 2.60 -16.88 -5.95
C ALA A 136 1.74 -18.10 -6.32
N GLU A 137 0.61 -18.30 -5.63
CA GLU A 137 -0.38 -19.35 -5.96
C GLU A 137 -1.03 -19.07 -7.32
N LEU A 138 -1.51 -17.85 -7.55
CA LEU A 138 -2.14 -17.47 -8.83
C LEU A 138 -1.15 -17.58 -10.00
N ALA A 139 0.10 -17.17 -9.78
CA ALA A 139 1.17 -17.26 -10.78
C ALA A 139 1.52 -18.71 -11.15
N GLN A 140 1.35 -19.68 -10.24
CA GLN A 140 1.53 -21.10 -10.54
C GLN A 140 0.29 -21.73 -11.17
N ALA A 141 -0.90 -21.47 -10.63
CA ALA A 141 -2.14 -22.08 -11.09
C ALA A 141 -2.58 -21.55 -12.46
N LYS A 142 -2.39 -20.25 -12.72
CA LYS A 142 -2.92 -19.57 -13.92
C LYS A 142 -2.03 -18.39 -14.34
N PRO A 143 -0.76 -18.64 -14.75
CA PRO A 143 0.16 -17.57 -15.15
C PRO A 143 -0.36 -16.68 -16.29
N SER A 144 -1.24 -17.20 -17.16
CA SER A 144 -1.89 -16.43 -18.23
C SER A 144 -2.93 -15.40 -17.75
N ALA A 145 -3.35 -15.44 -16.48
CA ALA A 145 -4.21 -14.41 -15.89
C ALA A 145 -3.43 -13.18 -15.40
N LEU A 146 -2.09 -13.15 -15.53
CA LEU A 146 -1.23 -12.08 -15.04
C LEU A 146 -0.70 -11.21 -16.19
N GLU A 147 -0.81 -9.89 -16.05
CA GLU A 147 -0.22 -8.93 -16.99
C GLU A 147 1.13 -8.40 -16.47
N GLY A 148 2.22 -9.06 -16.90
CA GLY A 148 3.59 -8.68 -16.54
C GLY A 148 3.99 -9.11 -15.13
N THR A 149 5.01 -8.45 -14.57
CA THR A 149 5.50 -8.72 -13.21
C THR A 149 4.82 -7.78 -12.21
N PRO A 150 4.24 -8.27 -11.10
CA PRO A 150 3.68 -7.41 -10.06
C PRO A 150 4.71 -6.45 -9.47
N THR A 151 4.25 -5.28 -9.02
CA THR A 151 5.08 -4.29 -8.32
C THR A 151 4.41 -3.89 -7.01
N SER A 152 5.18 -3.75 -5.93
CA SER A 152 4.65 -3.36 -4.63
C SER A 152 4.06 -1.96 -4.66
N LEU A 153 2.81 -1.80 -4.22
CA LEU A 153 2.20 -0.48 -4.02
C LEU A 153 2.82 0.21 -2.79
N VAL A 154 2.88 -0.53 -1.70
CA VAL A 154 3.43 -0.17 -0.39
C VAL A 154 3.94 -1.45 0.28
N THR A 155 4.77 -1.32 1.31
CA THR A 155 5.19 -2.46 2.11
C THR A 155 4.98 -2.23 3.61
N SER A 156 4.94 -3.31 4.37
CA SER A 156 5.06 -3.29 5.82
C SER A 156 5.97 -4.44 6.25
N PRO A 157 7.06 -4.19 7.01
CA PRO A 157 7.79 -5.24 7.70
C PRO A 157 6.84 -6.09 8.55
N VAL A 158 7.15 -7.37 8.68
CA VAL A 158 6.55 -8.25 9.69
C VAL A 158 7.45 -8.25 10.91
N VAL A 159 6.84 -8.00 12.06
CA VAL A 159 7.46 -7.88 13.38
C VAL A 159 6.76 -8.83 14.34
N LEU A 160 7.35 -9.09 15.50
CA LEU A 160 6.65 -9.72 16.61
C LEU A 160 6.07 -8.63 17.51
N ALA A 161 4.75 -8.57 17.62
CA ALA A 161 4.12 -7.84 18.73
C ALA A 161 4.27 -8.67 20.00
N THR A 162 4.67 -8.02 21.09
CA THR A 162 4.76 -8.58 22.44
C THR A 162 4.14 -7.62 23.44
N SER A 163 3.89 -8.03 24.68
CA SER A 163 3.64 -7.07 25.77
C SER A 163 4.86 -6.18 25.99
N ALA A 164 4.66 -4.92 26.41
CA ALA A 164 5.77 -3.99 26.65
C ALA A 164 6.77 -4.51 27.71
N GLU A 165 6.30 -5.28 28.71
CA GLU A 165 7.20 -5.90 29.69
C GLU A 165 8.10 -6.97 29.06
N LEU A 166 7.56 -7.86 28.23
CA LEU A 166 8.39 -8.87 27.54
C LEU A 166 9.32 -8.20 26.54
N GLY A 167 8.79 -7.27 25.75
CA GLY A 167 9.53 -6.52 24.73
C GLY A 167 10.81 -5.92 25.28
N SER A 168 10.71 -5.22 26.42
CA SER A 168 11.86 -4.61 27.12
C SER A 168 12.99 -5.58 27.52
N LYS A 169 12.73 -6.89 27.56
CA LYS A 169 13.68 -7.94 27.95
C LYS A 169 14.22 -8.74 26.78
N ILE A 170 13.51 -8.72 25.65
CA ILE A 170 13.67 -9.64 24.51
C ILE A 170 14.19 -8.93 23.24
N ASP A 171 14.06 -7.59 23.19
CA ASP A 171 14.60 -6.77 22.11
C ASP A 171 16.11 -6.99 21.90
N GLY A 172 16.52 -7.06 20.65
CA GLY A 172 17.89 -7.36 20.23
C GLY A 172 18.42 -8.76 20.58
N LYS A 173 17.63 -9.65 21.22
CA LYS A 173 18.08 -10.99 21.65
C LYS A 173 17.65 -12.16 20.76
N ILE A 174 16.53 -12.04 20.05
CA ILE A 174 15.95 -13.15 19.27
C ILE A 174 16.33 -13.08 17.80
N ASP A 175 16.55 -14.26 17.21
CA ASP A 175 16.67 -14.53 15.78
C ASP A 175 15.44 -15.31 15.27
N TRP A 176 15.01 -15.08 14.02
CA TRP A 176 13.91 -15.85 13.42
C TRP A 176 14.12 -17.38 13.50
N GLY A 177 15.35 -17.86 13.33
CA GLY A 177 15.68 -19.29 13.42
C GLY A 177 15.57 -19.90 14.82
N GLN A 178 15.46 -19.08 15.88
CA GLN A 178 15.27 -19.57 17.26
C GLN A 178 13.79 -19.77 17.62
N VAL A 179 12.86 -19.14 16.88
CA VAL A 179 11.42 -19.15 17.17
C VAL A 179 10.84 -20.56 17.33
N PRO A 180 11.16 -21.58 16.49
CA PRO A 180 10.67 -22.95 16.68
C PRO A 180 11.09 -23.58 18.00
N THR A 181 12.36 -23.40 18.40
CA THR A 181 12.88 -23.93 19.69
C THR A 181 12.28 -23.18 20.87
N LEU A 182 12.10 -21.86 20.73
CA LEU A 182 11.46 -21.01 21.71
C LEU A 182 9.97 -21.34 21.92
N GLN A 183 9.29 -21.81 20.88
CA GLN A 183 7.90 -22.26 20.96
C GLN A 183 7.78 -23.61 21.68
N GLN A 184 8.56 -24.61 21.25
CA GLN A 184 8.40 -26.01 21.67
C GLN A 184 8.99 -26.37 23.03
N ARG A 185 10.05 -25.68 23.47
CA ARG A 185 10.73 -26.06 24.72
C ARG A 185 10.09 -25.37 25.93
N ASP A 186 9.75 -26.16 26.94
CA ASP A 186 9.36 -25.62 28.25
C ASP A 186 10.43 -24.66 28.79
N ASP A 187 9.97 -23.53 29.33
CA ASP A 187 10.79 -22.47 29.93
C ASP A 187 11.94 -21.98 29.03
N SER A 188 11.73 -21.99 27.71
CA SER A 188 12.72 -21.57 26.69
C SER A 188 13.25 -20.15 26.88
N LEU A 189 12.41 -19.25 27.39
CA LEU A 189 12.77 -17.84 27.61
C LEU A 189 13.83 -17.67 28.72
N ARG A 190 14.06 -18.68 29.59
CA ARG A 190 15.16 -18.65 30.55
C ARG A 190 16.54 -18.55 29.90
N ASP A 191 16.74 -19.03 28.67
CA ASP A 191 18.02 -18.95 27.96
C ASP A 191 18.44 -17.50 27.67
N PHE A 192 17.52 -16.55 27.83
CA PHE A 192 17.69 -15.12 27.58
C PHE A 192 17.61 -14.27 28.88
N ASP A 193 17.73 -14.93 30.04
CA ASP A 193 17.51 -14.41 31.40
C ASP A 193 16.07 -13.96 31.70
N ILE A 194 15.10 -14.39 30.88
CA ILE A 194 13.68 -13.99 30.98
C ILE A 194 12.93 -15.01 31.84
N THR A 195 13.04 -14.86 33.16
CA THR A 195 12.49 -15.81 34.15
C THR A 195 10.99 -15.63 34.42
N GLY A 196 10.28 -16.76 34.59
CA GLY A 196 8.87 -16.79 34.96
C GLY A 196 7.87 -16.62 33.80
N TRP A 197 8.35 -16.62 32.55
CA TRP A 197 7.50 -16.53 31.36
C TRP A 197 7.24 -17.90 30.70
N GLY A 198 8.03 -18.94 30.96
CA GLY A 198 7.86 -20.22 30.25
C GLY A 198 8.38 -20.16 28.82
N SER A 199 7.63 -20.72 27.87
CA SER A 199 7.93 -20.67 26.44
C SER A 199 7.49 -19.35 25.79
N LEU A 200 7.88 -19.13 24.54
CA LEU A 200 7.53 -17.93 23.77
C LEU A 200 6.02 -17.79 23.49
N ARG A 201 5.22 -18.87 23.62
CA ARG A 201 3.75 -18.87 23.44
C ARG A 201 3.30 -17.95 22.31
N MET A 202 3.94 -18.10 21.15
CA MET A 202 3.65 -17.29 19.98
C MET A 202 2.37 -17.81 19.35
N ALA A 203 1.37 -16.95 19.21
CA ALA A 203 0.21 -17.25 18.40
C ALA A 203 0.62 -17.28 16.92
N MET A 204 0.03 -18.18 16.14
CA MET A 204 0.17 -18.23 14.68
C MET A 204 -1.23 -18.08 14.05
N PRO A 205 -1.75 -16.84 13.90
CA PRO A 205 -3.04 -16.58 13.30
C PRO A 205 -3.10 -17.07 11.86
N LEU A 206 -4.23 -17.66 11.44
CA LEU A 206 -4.44 -18.18 10.08
C LEU A 206 -5.74 -17.64 9.44
N GLY A 207 -6.44 -16.73 10.12
CA GLY A 207 -7.67 -16.12 9.64
C GLY A 207 -7.42 -14.93 8.70
N ALA A 208 -8.41 -14.05 8.57
CA ALA A 208 -8.28 -12.83 7.79
C ALA A 208 -7.06 -12.00 8.24
N GLN A 209 -6.38 -11.35 7.29
CA GLN A 209 -5.28 -10.42 7.55
C GLN A 209 -4.08 -11.05 8.30
N SER A 210 -3.80 -12.33 8.04
CA SER A 210 -2.80 -13.13 8.77
C SER A 210 -1.59 -13.58 7.92
N ASP A 211 -1.26 -12.90 6.80
CA ASP A 211 -0.10 -13.27 5.97
C ASP A 211 1.21 -13.23 6.76
N ALA A 212 1.26 -12.40 7.81
CA ALA A 212 2.37 -12.31 8.75
C ALA A 212 2.83 -13.68 9.30
N SER A 213 1.93 -14.66 9.46
CA SER A 213 2.27 -16.02 9.88
C SER A 213 3.03 -16.80 8.81
N SER A 214 2.62 -16.74 7.53
CA SER A 214 3.35 -17.37 6.42
C SER A 214 4.68 -16.66 6.17
N LEU A 215 4.67 -15.33 6.20
CA LEU A 215 5.86 -14.49 6.05
C LEU A 215 6.90 -14.78 7.16
N ALA A 216 6.48 -14.90 8.42
CA ALA A 216 7.35 -15.33 9.52
C ALA A 216 7.93 -16.74 9.29
N ALA A 217 7.11 -17.69 8.82
CA ALA A 217 7.57 -19.04 8.48
C ALA A 217 8.61 -19.05 7.34
N GLN A 218 8.50 -18.15 6.35
CA GLN A 218 9.51 -17.96 5.30
C GLN A 218 10.84 -17.44 5.86
N ALA A 219 10.81 -16.45 6.77
CA ALA A 219 12.02 -15.97 7.45
C ALA A 219 12.69 -17.04 8.32
N VAL A 220 11.89 -17.84 9.05
CA VAL A 220 12.40 -19.02 9.76
C VAL A 220 13.04 -20.02 8.80
N ALA A 221 12.38 -20.35 7.69
CA ALA A 221 12.92 -21.27 6.67
C ALA A 221 14.28 -20.80 6.14
N MET A 222 14.43 -19.50 5.84
CA MET A 222 15.71 -18.93 5.41
C MET A 222 16.82 -19.07 6.47
N ARG A 223 16.53 -18.84 7.75
CA ARG A 223 17.51 -19.04 8.85
C ARG A 223 17.86 -20.51 9.06
N VAL A 224 16.87 -21.39 8.97
CA VAL A 224 16.99 -22.85 9.12
C VAL A 224 17.86 -23.47 8.01
N MET A 225 17.76 -22.93 6.79
CA MET A 225 18.59 -23.31 5.63
C MET A 225 19.89 -22.50 5.51
N ARG A 226 20.01 -21.39 6.25
CA ARG A 226 21.15 -20.46 6.24
C ARG A 226 21.41 -19.82 4.86
N THR A 227 20.36 -19.64 4.07
CA THR A 227 20.44 -18.96 2.78
C THR A 227 20.49 -17.44 2.97
N THR A 228 21.24 -16.76 2.10
CA THR A 228 21.33 -15.30 2.01
C THR A 228 20.75 -14.76 0.70
N GLY A 229 20.32 -15.64 -0.22
CA GLY A 229 19.60 -15.31 -1.44
C GLY A 229 18.11 -15.61 -1.32
N PRO A 230 17.35 -15.58 -2.43
CA PRO A 230 15.99 -16.11 -2.47
C PRO A 230 15.91 -17.52 -1.88
N LEU A 231 14.86 -17.79 -1.08
CA LEU A 231 14.53 -19.15 -0.65
C LEU A 231 14.01 -19.92 -1.88
N THR A 232 14.64 -21.06 -2.17
CA THR A 232 14.27 -21.91 -3.33
C THR A 232 13.21 -22.93 -2.96
N ASN A 233 12.59 -23.57 -3.96
CA ASN A 233 11.67 -24.68 -3.70
C ASN A 233 12.34 -25.85 -2.96
N ASP A 234 13.59 -26.17 -3.30
CA ASP A 234 14.33 -27.28 -2.69
C ASP A 234 14.66 -26.99 -1.22
N ASP A 235 14.95 -25.72 -0.89
CA ASP A 235 15.09 -25.26 0.50
C ASP A 235 13.77 -25.44 1.27
N ALA A 236 12.67 -24.92 0.72
CA ALA A 236 11.34 -24.92 1.33
C ALA A 236 10.76 -26.33 1.50
N SER A 237 11.07 -27.25 0.58
CA SER A 237 10.61 -28.65 0.59
C SER A 237 11.38 -29.54 1.58
N SER A 238 12.41 -29.03 2.24
CA SER A 238 13.26 -29.82 3.13
C SER A 238 12.56 -30.22 4.45
N ASP A 239 12.83 -31.43 4.93
CA ASP A 239 12.32 -31.92 6.22
C ASP A 239 12.64 -30.99 7.40
N ARG A 240 13.77 -30.26 7.32
CA ARG A 240 14.18 -29.30 8.33
C ARG A 240 13.27 -28.06 8.35
N VAL A 241 12.87 -27.56 7.19
CA VAL A 241 11.90 -26.47 7.09
C VAL A 241 10.52 -26.96 7.53
N ALA A 242 10.05 -28.11 7.02
CA ALA A 242 8.76 -28.68 7.41
C ALA A 242 8.62 -28.90 8.92
N SER A 243 9.65 -29.47 9.58
CA SER A 243 9.67 -29.64 11.04
C SER A 243 9.77 -28.33 11.80
N SER A 244 10.50 -27.33 11.30
CA SER A 244 10.62 -26.01 11.94
C SER A 244 9.32 -25.21 11.88
N VAL A 245 8.62 -25.22 10.73
CA VAL A 245 7.30 -24.59 10.58
C VAL A 245 6.25 -25.33 11.40
N GLY A 246 6.26 -26.67 11.37
CA GLY A 246 5.40 -27.49 12.23
C GLY A 246 5.57 -27.16 13.72
N ALA A 247 6.82 -26.99 14.18
CA ALA A 247 7.14 -26.59 15.55
C ALA A 247 6.71 -25.16 15.92
N MET A 248 6.44 -24.27 14.96
CA MET A 248 5.83 -22.95 15.24
C MET A 248 4.31 -23.04 15.41
N LEU A 249 3.66 -23.99 14.73
CA LEU A 249 2.21 -24.16 14.72
C LEU A 249 1.73 -25.07 15.84
N ASP A 250 2.48 -26.12 16.16
CA ASP A 250 2.13 -27.08 17.20
C ASP A 250 2.16 -26.41 18.59
N GLY A 251 1.09 -26.58 19.36
CA GLY A 251 0.88 -25.87 20.63
C GLY A 251 0.76 -24.34 20.52
N ALA A 252 0.65 -23.74 19.32
CA ALA A 252 0.45 -22.30 19.17
C ALA A 252 -0.87 -21.85 19.83
N PRO A 253 -0.84 -20.87 20.75
CA PRO A 253 -2.06 -20.32 21.33
C PRO A 253 -2.96 -19.69 20.26
N GLN A 254 -4.27 -19.88 20.38
CA GLN A 254 -5.23 -19.37 19.41
C GLN A 254 -5.53 -17.89 19.64
N SER A 255 -5.52 -17.11 18.55
CA SER A 255 -6.09 -15.76 18.56
C SER A 255 -7.62 -15.82 18.71
N PRO A 256 -8.26 -14.98 19.54
CA PRO A 256 -9.72 -15.03 19.77
C PRO A 256 -10.59 -14.88 18.52
N ASP A 257 -10.11 -14.12 17.53
CA ASP A 257 -10.78 -13.87 16.24
C ASP A 257 -10.01 -14.47 15.05
N GLY A 258 -8.95 -15.24 15.31
CA GLY A 258 -8.08 -15.81 14.28
C GLY A 258 -7.13 -14.82 13.60
N SER A 259 -7.03 -13.55 14.03
CA SER A 259 -6.19 -12.50 13.44
C SER A 259 -4.96 -12.13 14.30
N PRO A 260 -3.94 -11.45 13.76
CA PRO A 260 -2.83 -10.90 14.54
C PRO A 260 -3.26 -9.82 15.54
N VAL A 261 -4.24 -9.00 15.17
CA VAL A 261 -4.74 -7.89 16.01
C VAL A 261 -5.48 -8.42 17.24
N GLY A 262 -6.25 -9.50 17.11
CA GLY A 262 -6.89 -10.17 18.24
C GLY A 262 -5.88 -10.73 19.24
N ALA A 263 -4.84 -11.40 18.77
CA ALA A 263 -3.75 -11.93 19.59
C ALA A 263 -2.94 -10.81 20.28
N ALA A 264 -2.63 -9.73 19.55
CA ALA A 264 -1.99 -8.54 20.12
C ALA A 264 -2.86 -7.87 21.20
N THR A 265 -4.18 -7.86 21.00
CA THR A 265 -5.15 -7.32 21.97
C THR A 265 -5.15 -8.11 23.29
N VAL A 266 -5.06 -9.45 23.23
CA VAL A 266 -4.94 -10.29 24.44
C VAL A 266 -3.72 -9.89 25.27
N MET A 267 -2.56 -9.63 24.65
CA MET A 267 -1.36 -9.18 25.35
C MET A 267 -1.49 -7.74 25.89
N ARG A 268 -2.13 -6.85 25.13
CA ARG A 268 -2.31 -5.43 25.48
C ARG A 268 -3.18 -5.24 26.73
N ASP A 269 -4.18 -6.09 26.88
CA ASP A 269 -5.23 -5.97 27.89
C ASP A 269 -5.08 -6.99 29.04
N ALA A 270 -3.98 -7.77 29.07
CA ALA A 270 -3.66 -8.70 30.14
C ALA A 270 -3.27 -7.99 31.46
N THR A 271 -3.88 -8.40 32.57
CA THR A 271 -3.58 -7.86 33.93
C THR A 271 -2.18 -8.21 34.42
N ASP A 272 -1.68 -9.41 34.10
CA ASP A 272 -0.30 -9.83 34.31
C ASP A 272 0.22 -10.48 33.02
N ALA A 273 1.18 -9.81 32.39
CA ALA A 273 1.72 -10.19 31.09
C ALA A 273 2.40 -11.58 31.10
N LYS A 274 2.93 -12.06 32.24
CA LYS A 274 3.59 -13.38 32.37
C LYS A 274 2.63 -14.55 32.39
N THR A 275 1.40 -14.27 32.81
CA THR A 275 0.30 -15.25 32.87
C THR A 275 -0.57 -15.22 31.62
N SER A 276 -0.30 -14.31 30.69
CA SER A 276 -1.01 -14.22 29.42
C SER A 276 -0.90 -15.55 28.65
N PRO A 277 -1.99 -16.02 28.00
CA PRO A 277 -1.94 -17.22 27.17
C PRO A 277 -1.11 -17.01 25.90
N ILE A 278 -0.97 -15.75 25.45
CA ILE A 278 -0.18 -15.33 24.29
C ILE A 278 0.95 -14.42 24.79
N HIS A 279 2.19 -14.66 24.37
CA HIS A 279 3.33 -13.78 24.69
C HIS A 279 3.93 -13.09 23.46
N ALA A 280 3.69 -13.62 22.26
CA ALA A 280 4.08 -13.02 21.00
C ALA A 280 3.05 -13.31 19.89
N VAL A 281 3.05 -12.50 18.83
CA VAL A 281 2.36 -12.81 17.56
C VAL A 281 3.09 -12.13 16.39
N PRO A 282 3.30 -12.80 15.24
CA PRO A 282 3.73 -12.12 14.03
C PRO A 282 2.61 -11.21 13.50
N ILE A 283 2.94 -9.95 13.29
CA ILE A 283 2.01 -8.90 12.83
C ILE A 283 2.74 -7.97 11.87
N THR A 284 2.03 -7.28 10.99
CA THR A 284 2.66 -6.23 10.19
C THR A 284 2.90 -4.98 11.07
N GLU A 285 4.03 -4.30 10.88
CA GLU A 285 4.33 -2.99 11.50
C GLU A 285 3.15 -2.01 11.34
N GLN A 286 2.53 -1.99 10.16
CA GLN A 286 1.38 -1.16 9.85
C GLN A 286 0.16 -1.49 10.73
N GLN A 287 -0.18 -2.76 10.92
CA GLN A 287 -1.29 -3.17 11.79
C GLN A 287 -0.98 -2.86 13.26
N LEU A 288 0.26 -3.07 13.72
CA LEU A 288 0.69 -2.71 15.06
C LEU A 288 0.63 -1.19 15.30
N TYR A 289 1.03 -0.39 14.30
CA TYR A 289 0.89 1.07 14.32
C TYR A 289 -0.59 1.47 14.40
N LYS A 290 -1.43 0.93 13.52
CA LYS A 290 -2.89 1.20 13.48
C LYS A 290 -3.58 0.83 14.81
N LEU A 291 -3.13 -0.24 15.48
CA LEU A 291 -3.62 -0.68 16.79
C LEU A 291 -3.18 0.23 17.96
N THR A 292 -2.02 0.89 17.86
CA THR A 292 -1.35 1.55 19.00
C THR A 292 -1.05 3.04 18.82
N ARG A 293 -1.35 3.64 17.67
CA ARG A 293 -1.03 5.05 17.38
C ARG A 293 -1.68 6.07 18.32
N GLU A 294 -2.82 5.71 18.91
CA GLU A 294 -3.54 6.55 19.88
C GLU A 294 -3.15 6.24 21.35
N ASP A 295 -2.26 5.26 21.60
CA ASP A 295 -1.84 4.89 22.96
C ASP A 295 -0.92 5.97 23.58
N ALA A 296 -1.34 6.53 24.72
CA ALA A 296 -0.54 7.46 25.51
C ALA A 296 0.72 6.80 26.14
N THR A 297 0.65 5.48 26.38
CA THR A 297 1.72 4.65 26.94
C THR A 297 1.82 3.32 26.20
N ALA A 298 3.04 2.86 25.92
CA ALA A 298 3.26 1.56 25.29
C ALA A 298 2.79 0.42 26.20
N ARG A 299 1.73 -0.27 25.77
CA ARG A 299 1.26 -1.55 26.35
C ARG A 299 1.77 -2.76 25.59
N LEU A 300 2.04 -2.57 24.29
CA LEU A 300 2.73 -3.51 23.42
C LEU A 300 4.14 -2.99 23.10
N ALA A 301 4.97 -3.86 22.54
CA ALA A 301 6.26 -3.52 21.96
C ALA A 301 6.41 -4.15 20.56
N GLU A 302 6.98 -3.37 19.65
CA GLU A 302 7.49 -3.81 18.35
C GLU A 302 8.84 -4.51 18.54
N ILE A 303 8.92 -5.81 18.24
CA ILE A 303 10.17 -6.57 18.27
C ILE A 303 10.49 -7.02 16.84
N VAL A 304 11.69 -6.65 16.35
CA VAL A 304 12.21 -7.10 15.07
C VAL A 304 13.26 -8.18 15.33
N PRO A 305 12.96 -9.48 15.10
CA PRO A 305 13.96 -10.53 15.24
C PRO A 305 15.12 -10.34 14.25
N SER A 306 16.31 -10.77 14.66
CA SER A 306 17.50 -10.78 13.80
C SER A 306 17.33 -11.76 12.63
N GLY A 307 18.04 -11.47 11.53
CA GLY A 307 17.91 -12.20 10.27
C GLY A 307 17.00 -11.51 9.25
N PRO A 308 16.59 -12.21 8.18
CA PRO A 308 15.82 -11.64 7.09
C PRO A 308 14.42 -11.24 7.61
N THR A 309 14.13 -9.95 7.57
CA THR A 309 12.82 -9.40 7.94
C THR A 309 11.88 -9.52 6.73
N PRO A 310 10.80 -10.32 6.82
CA PRO A 310 9.87 -10.47 5.72
C PRO A 310 8.91 -9.27 5.66
N PHE A 311 8.28 -9.05 4.51
CA PHE A 311 7.37 -7.92 4.27
C PHE A 311 6.02 -8.41 3.74
N ALA A 312 4.95 -7.81 4.24
CA ALA A 312 3.71 -7.72 3.47
C ALA A 312 3.92 -6.63 2.41
N ASP A 313 3.88 -6.99 1.13
CA ASP A 313 4.40 -6.20 0.02
C ASP A 313 3.33 -5.63 -0.93
N PHE A 314 2.05 -5.84 -0.60
CA PHE A 314 0.86 -5.31 -1.29
C PHE A 314 1.04 -5.19 -2.82
N PRO A 315 1.29 -6.31 -3.52
CA PRO A 315 1.67 -6.30 -4.92
C PRO A 315 0.48 -5.90 -5.81
N ILE A 316 0.72 -5.00 -6.76
CA ILE A 316 -0.25 -4.63 -7.79
C ILE A 316 -0.24 -5.75 -8.84
N ILE A 317 -1.19 -6.66 -8.73
CA ILE A 317 -1.39 -7.76 -9.68
C ILE A 317 -2.35 -7.26 -10.77
N ARG A 318 -1.81 -6.82 -11.90
CA ARG A 318 -2.61 -6.48 -13.09
C ARG A 318 -3.08 -7.77 -13.74
N LEU A 319 -4.36 -7.85 -14.05
CA LEU A 319 -5.00 -9.08 -14.55
C LEU A 319 -5.11 -9.05 -16.07
N ALA A 320 -5.01 -10.23 -16.68
CA ALA A 320 -5.12 -10.45 -18.12
C ALA A 320 -6.18 -11.53 -18.43
N GLY A 321 -6.70 -11.50 -19.66
CA GLY A 321 -7.70 -12.45 -20.15
C GLY A 321 -8.77 -11.77 -20.99
N ASP A 322 -9.72 -12.57 -21.47
CA ASP A 322 -10.93 -12.10 -22.16
C ASP A 322 -11.84 -11.25 -21.27
N GLN A 323 -11.82 -11.49 -19.96
CA GLN A 323 -12.56 -10.70 -18.96
C GLN A 323 -11.96 -9.30 -18.69
N VAL A 324 -10.73 -9.01 -19.15
CA VAL A 324 -10.07 -7.70 -18.96
C VAL A 324 -9.92 -6.98 -20.29
N SER A 325 -10.72 -5.93 -20.49
CA SER A 325 -10.69 -5.16 -21.74
C SER A 325 -9.38 -4.36 -21.91
N PRO A 326 -8.97 -4.02 -23.16
CA PRO A 326 -7.84 -3.12 -23.41
C PRO A 326 -8.01 -1.71 -22.82
N VAL A 327 -9.25 -1.28 -22.56
CA VAL A 327 -9.57 -0.03 -21.86
C VAL A 327 -9.26 -0.19 -20.37
N SER A 328 -9.74 -1.28 -19.77
CA SER A 328 -9.52 -1.63 -18.36
C SER A 328 -8.03 -1.78 -18.02
N SER A 329 -7.26 -2.53 -18.83
CA SER A 329 -5.81 -2.71 -18.61
C SER A 329 -5.03 -1.40 -18.64
N ALA A 330 -5.35 -0.50 -19.58
CA ALA A 330 -4.73 0.82 -19.69
C ALA A 330 -5.16 1.75 -18.53
N ALA A 331 -6.45 1.77 -18.19
CA ALA A 331 -7.00 2.53 -17.08
C ALA A 331 -6.39 2.16 -15.73
N ILE A 332 -6.12 0.86 -15.50
CA ILE A 332 -5.41 0.36 -14.32
C ILE A 332 -3.96 0.87 -14.27
N ALA A 333 -3.25 0.87 -15.40
CA ALA A 333 -1.88 1.39 -15.44
C ALA A 333 -1.82 2.89 -15.09
N ASP A 334 -2.75 3.69 -15.62
CA ASP A 334 -2.86 5.11 -15.30
C ASP A 334 -3.31 5.38 -13.85
N PHE A 335 -4.24 4.57 -13.34
CA PHE A 335 -4.68 4.67 -11.94
C PHE A 335 -3.56 4.37 -10.95
N PHE A 336 -2.78 3.30 -11.15
CA PHE A 336 -1.69 2.99 -10.22
C PHE A 336 -0.52 3.95 -10.33
N ARG A 337 -0.22 4.46 -11.53
CA ARG A 337 0.71 5.57 -11.72
C ARG A 337 0.29 6.80 -10.91
N PHE A 338 -0.99 7.19 -10.98
CA PHE A 338 -1.55 8.28 -10.16
C PHE A 338 -1.52 7.97 -8.66
N ALA A 339 -1.81 6.73 -8.25
CA ALA A 339 -1.79 6.30 -6.84
C ALA A 339 -0.39 6.28 -6.21
N GLN A 340 0.66 6.01 -7.02
CA GLN A 340 2.05 5.97 -6.59
C GLN A 340 2.71 7.36 -6.47
N ASP A 341 2.08 8.42 -6.99
CA ASP A 341 2.53 9.80 -6.74
C ASP A 341 2.52 10.11 -5.24
N GLN A 342 3.57 10.79 -4.73
CA GLN A 342 3.77 10.98 -3.28
C GLN A 342 2.55 11.55 -2.54
N LYS A 343 1.78 12.43 -3.18
CA LYS A 343 0.54 13.00 -2.63
C LYS A 343 -0.48 11.91 -2.33
N HIS A 344 -0.79 11.06 -3.30
CA HIS A 344 -1.82 10.02 -3.17
C HIS A 344 -1.31 8.86 -2.31
N LEU A 345 -0.05 8.48 -2.49
CA LEU A 345 0.61 7.46 -1.68
C LEU A 345 0.67 7.84 -0.19
N SER A 346 0.67 9.13 0.15
CA SER A 346 0.59 9.58 1.55
C SER A 346 -0.71 9.19 2.28
N LEU A 347 -1.80 8.94 1.56
CA LEU A 347 -3.04 8.40 2.12
C LEU A 347 -2.86 6.96 2.63
N LEU A 348 -1.92 6.22 2.04
CA LEU A 348 -1.47 4.91 2.52
C LEU A 348 -0.40 5.10 3.61
N THR A 349 0.69 5.82 3.36
CA THR A 349 1.81 5.87 4.33
C THR A 349 1.40 6.46 5.67
N SER A 350 0.49 7.44 5.72
CA SER A 350 -0.10 7.96 6.97
C SER A 350 -0.79 6.91 7.86
N GLN A 351 -1.18 5.76 7.29
CA GLN A 351 -1.75 4.63 8.04
C GLN A 351 -0.68 3.64 8.57
N GLY A 352 0.61 3.94 8.42
CA GLY A 352 1.73 3.11 8.87
C GLY A 352 2.40 2.28 7.77
N PHE A 353 2.00 2.44 6.51
CA PHE A 353 2.64 1.77 5.37
C PHE A 353 3.96 2.44 4.97
N ARG A 354 4.94 1.65 4.54
CA ARG A 354 6.18 2.13 3.90
C ARG A 354 5.99 2.28 2.39
N GLY A 355 6.54 3.33 1.82
CA GLY A 355 6.47 3.61 0.38
C GLY A 355 7.25 4.87 0.02
N ASN A 356 7.15 5.32 -1.24
CA ASN A 356 7.79 6.56 -1.71
C ASN A 356 7.04 7.85 -1.26
N ALA A 357 6.57 7.89 -0.02
CA ALA A 357 5.97 9.05 0.61
C ALA A 357 6.35 9.09 2.10
N PRO A 358 6.31 10.25 2.77
CA PRO A 358 6.72 10.36 4.17
C PRO A 358 5.95 9.40 5.09
N LEU A 359 6.68 8.78 6.01
CA LEU A 359 6.09 8.03 7.11
C LEU A 359 5.43 8.97 8.14
N PRO A 360 4.43 8.49 8.91
CA PRO A 360 3.84 9.25 9.98
C PRO A 360 4.81 9.34 11.17
N PRO A 361 4.55 10.20 12.16
CA PRO A 361 5.33 10.25 13.38
C PRO A 361 5.37 8.89 14.10
N ALA A 362 6.53 8.53 14.65
CA ALA A 362 6.66 7.36 15.53
C ALA A 362 5.73 7.46 16.75
N THR A 363 5.23 6.31 17.22
CA THR A 363 4.31 6.22 18.35
C THR A 363 5.06 5.85 19.62
N LYS A 364 4.36 5.50 20.71
CA LYS A 364 5.02 4.89 21.88
C LYS A 364 5.48 3.45 21.63
N THR A 365 4.89 2.77 20.65
CA THR A 365 5.07 1.34 20.40
C THR A 365 5.85 1.08 19.10
N VAL A 366 5.57 1.83 18.03
CA VAL A 366 6.15 1.63 16.70
C VAL A 366 7.11 2.76 16.37
N GLY A 367 8.36 2.39 16.10
CA GLY A 367 9.46 3.33 15.88
C GLY A 367 9.76 3.63 14.40
N PHE A 368 9.19 2.85 13.48
CA PHE A 368 9.57 2.80 12.06
C PHE A 368 11.09 2.63 11.83
N PRO A 369 11.75 1.63 12.48
CA PRO A 369 13.19 1.44 12.35
C PRO A 369 13.62 1.12 10.91
N ILE A 370 14.86 1.43 10.55
CA ILE A 370 15.42 0.99 9.27
C ILE A 370 15.57 -0.54 9.30
N THR A 371 14.93 -1.23 8.37
CA THR A 371 15.09 -2.69 8.19
C THR A 371 16.51 -2.99 7.71
N LYS A 372 17.34 -3.53 8.61
CA LYS A 372 18.77 -3.78 8.33
C LYS A 372 18.99 -4.93 7.35
N GLU A 373 18.20 -5.99 7.48
CA GLU A 373 18.28 -7.22 6.70
C GLU A 373 16.90 -7.48 6.07
N PRO A 374 16.52 -6.78 5.00
CA PRO A 374 15.27 -7.07 4.29
C PRO A 374 15.34 -8.46 3.65
N MET A 375 14.28 -9.26 3.79
CA MET A 375 14.21 -10.59 3.19
C MET A 375 14.23 -10.50 1.65
N PRO A 376 15.13 -11.20 0.94
CA PRO A 376 15.04 -11.41 -0.50
C PRO A 376 13.73 -12.11 -0.86
N GLN A 377 13.06 -11.66 -1.93
CA GLN A 377 11.85 -12.31 -2.44
C GLN A 377 12.11 -13.80 -2.70
N PRO A 378 11.39 -14.74 -2.06
CA PRO A 378 11.48 -16.16 -2.36
C PRO A 378 11.00 -16.50 -3.78
N GLU A 379 11.35 -17.69 -4.27
CA GLU A 379 10.70 -18.24 -5.47
C GLU A 379 9.21 -18.48 -5.21
N ASN A 380 8.34 -18.26 -6.21
CA ASN A 380 6.90 -18.53 -6.07
C ASN A 380 6.63 -19.97 -5.59
N SER A 381 7.39 -20.93 -6.11
CA SER A 381 7.38 -22.34 -5.71
C SER A 381 7.69 -22.53 -4.22
N ALA A 382 8.70 -21.82 -3.70
CA ALA A 382 9.04 -21.82 -2.28
C ALA A 382 7.90 -21.23 -1.43
N ILE A 383 7.32 -20.09 -1.84
CA ILE A 383 6.18 -19.45 -1.14
C ILE A 383 5.02 -20.44 -0.99
N VAL A 384 4.60 -21.07 -2.10
CA VAL A 384 3.50 -22.04 -2.12
C VAL A 384 3.79 -23.29 -1.27
N THR A 385 5.04 -23.75 -1.26
CA THR A 385 5.45 -24.86 -0.39
C THR A 385 5.38 -24.48 1.10
N ILE A 386 5.83 -23.28 1.49
CA ILE A 386 5.67 -22.79 2.88
C ILE A 386 4.20 -22.57 3.23
N ASN A 387 3.39 -22.00 2.33
CA ASN A 387 1.96 -21.80 2.54
C ASN A 387 1.23 -23.11 2.89
N LYS A 388 1.55 -24.20 2.20
CA LYS A 388 0.96 -25.54 2.46
C LYS A 388 1.39 -26.15 3.79
N LEU A 389 2.53 -25.72 4.35
CA LEU A 389 2.92 -26.06 5.72
C LEU A 389 2.17 -25.22 6.76
N VAL A 390 1.86 -23.95 6.45
CA VAL A 390 1.25 -22.98 7.37
C VAL A 390 -0.27 -23.07 7.43
N TYR A 391 -0.93 -23.07 6.27
CA TYR A 391 -2.39 -23.09 6.14
C TYR A 391 -2.96 -24.50 5.89
N GLY A 392 -2.10 -25.51 5.74
CA GLY A 392 -2.47 -26.89 5.49
C GLY A 392 -2.36 -27.31 4.02
N ARG A 393 -2.39 -28.63 3.77
CA ARG A 393 -2.09 -29.22 2.44
C ARG A 393 -3.10 -28.86 1.35
N ASP A 394 -4.34 -28.56 1.75
CA ASP A 394 -5.43 -28.18 0.86
C ASP A 394 -5.43 -26.67 0.54
N PHE A 395 -4.35 -25.96 0.90
CA PHE A 395 -4.15 -24.56 0.55
C PHE A 395 -3.83 -24.36 -0.94
N GLY A 396 -4.36 -23.28 -1.48
CA GLY A 396 -4.37 -22.94 -2.90
C GLY A 396 -5.79 -22.99 -3.49
N PRO A 397 -5.91 -22.81 -4.82
CA PRO A 397 -7.16 -23.03 -5.53
C PRO A 397 -7.57 -24.51 -5.50
N SER A 398 -8.88 -24.78 -5.42
CA SER A 398 -9.40 -26.12 -5.65
C SER A 398 -9.07 -26.60 -7.08
N ALA A 399 -8.58 -27.83 -7.20
CA ALA A 399 -8.22 -28.49 -8.46
C ALA A 399 -9.43 -28.97 -9.28
#